data_AF-A0A401KDJ4-F1
#
_entry.id   AF-A0A401KDJ4-F1
#
_cell.length_a   1.000
_cell.length_b   1.000
_cell.length_c   1.000
_cell.angle_alpha   90.00
_cell.angle_beta   90.00
_cell.angle_gamma   90.00
#
_symmetry.space_group_name_H-M   'P 1'
#
loop_
_entity.id
_entity.type
_entity.pdbx_description
1 polymer ?
#
loop_
_entity_poly.entity_id
_entity_poly.type
_entity_poly.pdbx_seq_one_letter_code
_entity_poly.pdbx_strand_id
1 'polypeptide(L)'
;MVASAVRMRAPSAMFLSKGALSLKRPQTVHRFKDIAQSQLPSLSALSRFYASKSFPPHTVISMPALSPTMSAGNIGAWQKKAGDALQPGDVLVEIETDKAQMDFEFQEEGVLAKVLKETGEKDVSVGSPIAVLVEEGVDVAAFEAFTLADAGGEKAAPAAEESKQESKAADAAPASEPAPAAVEPETSGEKLQPSLDREPSISPAAKALALEKGVPIKALKGTGRGGQITKEDVEKYKPSASAGPTYEDVPLTSMRKTIASRLQQSVRENPHFYVSTTLSVSKLLKLRQALNASSEGKYKLSVNDFLVKACAAALMKVPTVNSSWHEENGQTVIRQHKTVDVSVAVSTPNGLITPIVKSVEGRGLSSISNQIKDLGKRARDNKLKPEEYQGGTFTISNMGMNPAVERFAAVINPPQAGILAVGTIRKVAVPVETEEGTSVEWDDQIIVTGSFDHRVVDGVVGAEWIKELKKVVENPLELLFRAPSVGGVYRDEAESTASLVDVDSPHVQAVDPDFLKQNVQTTTQAERIEREEEEREAYEERKAKSKAKAKAKAKASSVRSNAHNPVYLGNAVLLALTGAGLGYGAYRKHAAGQLSWELIGWCSGAVGAFGAVDYFVSKWLLQNKYPPK
;
A
#
# COMPACT_ATOMS: atom_id res chain seq x y z
N MET A 1 1.39 54.52 -32.89
CA MET A 1 1.00 55.52 -31.86
C MET A 1 0.31 54.73 -30.76
N VAL A 2 0.88 54.57 -29.57
CA VAL A 2 1.12 55.59 -28.51
C VAL A 2 -0.21 56.00 -27.85
N ALA A 3 -0.38 55.98 -26.51
CA ALA A 3 0.36 55.34 -25.40
C ALA A 3 -0.43 55.56 -24.07
N SER A 4 -0.14 54.75 -23.03
CA SER A 4 -0.09 55.13 -21.58
C SER A 4 -1.31 55.80 -20.90
N ALA A 5 -1.45 55.89 -19.57
CA ALA A 5 -0.57 55.68 -18.40
C ALA A 5 -1.40 55.11 -17.22
N VAL A 6 -1.01 54.06 -16.49
CA VAL A 6 -0.02 53.97 -15.37
C VAL A 6 -0.41 54.65 -14.05
N ARG A 7 -0.66 53.82 -13.02
CA ARG A 7 -0.25 53.89 -11.58
C ARG A 7 -0.72 52.57 -10.92
N MET A 8 0.08 51.65 -10.36
CA MET A 8 1.15 51.71 -9.32
C MET A 8 0.69 52.39 -8.01
N ARG A 9 0.95 51.87 -6.80
CA ARG A 9 1.79 50.75 -6.31
C ARG A 9 1.39 50.37 -4.87
N ALA A 10 1.72 49.15 -4.39
CA ALA A 10 1.79 48.87 -2.94
C ALA A 10 3.07 49.48 -2.32
N PRO A 11 3.23 49.47 -0.97
CA PRO A 11 4.21 48.53 -0.40
C PRO A 11 3.93 48.01 1.03
N SER A 12 4.72 47.00 1.42
CA SER A 12 4.87 46.46 2.78
C SER A 12 6.05 47.11 3.55
N ALA A 13 6.31 46.60 4.76
CA ALA A 13 7.46 46.82 5.68
C ALA A 13 7.31 48.04 6.64
N MET A 14 7.85 48.10 7.86
CA MET A 14 8.55 47.25 8.87
C MET A 14 9.39 48.27 9.70
N PHE A 15 9.74 47.95 10.96
CA PHE A 15 10.79 48.55 11.82
C PHE A 15 10.47 49.63 12.90
N LEU A 16 11.18 49.44 14.03
CA LEU A 16 11.64 50.38 15.09
C LEU A 16 10.54 51.08 15.93
N SER A 17 10.35 50.81 17.23
CA SER A 17 11.24 50.95 18.42
C SER A 17 11.38 52.38 18.98
N LYS A 18 11.35 52.48 20.32
CA LYS A 18 11.68 53.62 21.22
C LYS A 18 10.57 54.61 21.59
N GLY A 19 10.50 54.92 22.91
CA GLY A 19 10.00 56.18 23.49
C GLY A 19 8.47 56.24 23.67
N ALA A 20 7.86 56.31 24.85
CA ALA A 20 8.11 57.17 26.04
C ALA A 20 7.92 58.67 25.69
N LEU A 21 7.09 59.48 26.38
CA LEU A 21 6.33 59.31 27.63
C LEU A 21 5.01 60.11 27.60
N SER A 22 4.03 59.71 28.42
CA SER A 22 3.45 60.65 29.39
C SER A 22 3.04 59.91 30.66
N LEU A 23 3.56 60.36 31.81
CA LEU A 23 3.25 59.80 33.12
C LEU A 23 1.99 60.44 33.70
N LYS A 24 1.13 59.65 34.34
CA LYS A 24 0.97 59.70 35.82
C LYS A 24 0.19 58.50 36.38
N ARG A 25 0.88 57.77 37.26
CA ARG A 25 0.41 56.79 38.28
C ARG A 25 -0.07 57.57 39.54
N PRO A 26 -0.47 56.96 40.69
CA PRO A 26 -0.59 55.54 41.05
C PRO A 26 -2.07 55.19 41.46
N GLN A 27 -2.47 54.16 42.24
CA GLN A 27 -1.77 53.11 43.02
C GLN A 27 -2.62 51.81 43.12
N THR A 28 -2.22 50.91 44.03
CA THR A 28 -2.68 49.55 44.35
C THR A 28 -3.56 49.45 45.61
N VAL A 29 -4.50 48.49 45.66
CA VAL A 29 -4.78 47.65 46.86
C VAL A 29 -5.16 46.22 46.40
N HIS A 30 -4.70 45.19 47.11
CA HIS A 30 -5.02 43.76 46.89
C HIS A 30 -5.83 43.16 48.06
N ARG A 31 -6.44 41.98 47.80
CA ARG A 31 -7.06 41.01 48.75
C ARG A 31 -8.37 41.42 49.44
N PHE A 32 -9.41 40.60 49.26
CA PHE A 32 -9.83 39.56 50.24
C PHE A 32 -11.19 38.97 49.82
N LYS A 33 -11.20 37.76 49.21
CA LYS A 33 -12.34 36.82 49.17
C LYS A 33 -11.98 35.48 48.51
N ASP A 34 -10.98 34.83 49.09
CA ASP A 34 -10.74 33.39 48.96
C ASP A 34 -10.22 32.90 50.33
N ILE A 35 -10.36 31.60 50.60
CA ILE A 35 -10.22 30.94 51.93
C ILE A 35 -11.50 31.02 52.78
N ALA A 36 -12.42 30.06 52.57
CA ALA A 36 -13.25 29.42 53.61
C ALA A 36 -14.05 28.21 53.06
N GLN A 37 -13.44 27.31 52.29
CA GLN A 37 -14.05 26.02 51.92
C GLN A 37 -13.01 24.94 51.58
N SER A 38 -12.20 24.59 52.57
CA SER A 38 -11.49 23.32 52.62
C SER A 38 -11.85 22.62 53.93
N GLN A 39 -11.78 21.28 53.93
CA GLN A 39 -12.12 20.37 55.03
C GLN A 39 -13.63 20.17 55.32
N LEU A 40 -14.24 19.18 54.64
CA LEU A 40 -15.07 18.12 55.25
C LEU A 40 -15.52 17.09 54.18
N PRO A 41 -14.80 15.97 54.00
CA PRO A 41 -15.22 14.87 53.12
C PRO A 41 -15.79 13.70 53.94
N SER A 42 -17.12 13.58 54.10
CA SER A 42 -17.67 12.47 54.91
C SER A 42 -19.09 11.96 54.59
N LEU A 43 -19.85 12.52 53.64
CA LEU A 43 -21.24 12.05 53.37
C LEU A 43 -21.53 11.58 51.94
N SER A 44 -20.76 12.01 50.93
CA SER A 44 -20.89 11.51 49.54
C SER A 44 -20.18 10.18 49.28
N ALA A 45 -19.35 9.71 50.22
CA ALA A 45 -18.71 8.39 50.16
C ALA A 45 -19.61 7.27 50.70
N LEU A 46 -20.57 7.58 51.59
CA LEU A 46 -21.46 6.61 52.22
C LEU A 46 -22.63 6.18 51.32
N SER A 47 -23.05 7.00 50.36
CA SER A 47 -24.15 6.68 49.43
C SER A 47 -23.80 5.67 48.33
N ARG A 48 -22.54 5.22 48.24
CA ARG A 48 -22.10 4.19 47.28
C ARG A 48 -22.02 2.76 47.87
N PHE A 49 -22.26 2.60 49.17
CA PHE A 49 -22.14 1.30 49.86
C PHE A 49 -23.45 0.51 50.04
N TYR A 50 -24.57 0.99 49.46
CA TYR A 50 -25.90 0.38 49.66
C TYR A 50 -26.56 -0.17 48.38
N ALA A 51 -25.80 -0.41 47.31
CA ALA A 51 -26.33 -0.91 46.04
C ALA A 51 -25.42 -1.90 45.27
N SER A 52 -24.37 -2.45 45.91
CA SER A 52 -23.70 -3.65 45.41
C SER A 52 -24.23 -4.87 46.17
N LYS A 53 -24.43 -5.99 45.46
CA LYS A 53 -24.48 -7.31 46.11
C LYS A 53 -23.10 -7.50 46.75
N SER A 54 -23.04 -7.58 48.08
CA SER A 54 -21.77 -7.70 48.79
C SER A 54 -21.23 -9.13 48.69
N PHE A 55 -20.63 -9.45 47.55
CA PHE A 55 -19.84 -10.66 47.40
C PHE A 55 -18.63 -10.61 48.36
N PRO A 56 -18.23 -11.74 48.96
CA PRO A 56 -17.01 -11.84 49.76
C PRO A 56 -15.73 -11.36 49.01
N PRO A 57 -14.58 -11.15 49.69
CA PRO A 57 -13.33 -10.87 49.01
C PRO A 57 -13.01 -11.96 47.98
N HIS A 58 -12.77 -11.54 46.73
CA HIS A 58 -12.53 -12.43 45.60
C HIS A 58 -11.58 -11.78 44.59
N THR A 59 -10.75 -12.59 43.95
CA THR A 59 -9.83 -12.19 42.90
C THR A 59 -10.39 -12.61 41.55
N VAL A 60 -10.51 -11.67 40.61
CA VAL A 60 -11.00 -11.95 39.26
C VAL A 60 -9.83 -12.34 38.37
N ILE A 61 -9.79 -13.62 37.96
CA ILE A 61 -8.80 -14.16 37.03
C ILE A 61 -9.17 -13.69 35.62
N SER A 62 -8.28 -12.96 34.96
CA SER A 62 -8.46 -12.43 33.60
C SER A 62 -7.57 -13.13 32.57
N MET A 63 -7.94 -13.05 31.29
CA MET A 63 -7.23 -13.71 30.18
C MET A 63 -5.77 -13.22 30.08
N PRO A 64 -4.77 -14.08 30.32
CA PRO A 64 -3.37 -13.69 30.33
C PRO A 64 -2.83 -13.45 28.91
N ALA A 65 -1.82 -12.58 28.80
CA ALA A 65 -1.09 -12.33 27.57
C ALA A 65 0.03 -13.38 27.37
N LEU A 66 -0.30 -14.60 26.93
CA LEU A 66 0.68 -15.68 26.69
C LEU A 66 1.65 -15.42 25.52
N SER A 67 1.49 -14.32 24.78
CA SER A 67 2.45 -13.84 23.77
C SER A 67 2.36 -12.32 23.62
N PRO A 68 3.48 -11.61 23.40
CA PRO A 68 3.49 -10.15 23.18
C PRO A 68 2.77 -9.68 21.91
N THR A 69 2.26 -10.61 21.08
CA THR A 69 1.45 -10.31 19.88
C THR A 69 0.00 -10.79 19.97
N MET A 70 -0.42 -11.34 21.12
CA MET A 70 -1.76 -11.90 21.31
C MET A 70 -2.76 -10.83 21.76
N SER A 71 -3.87 -10.67 21.03
CA SER A 71 -5.01 -9.81 21.40
C SER A 71 -6.23 -10.60 21.89
N ALA A 72 -6.39 -11.84 21.42
CA ALA A 72 -7.40 -12.78 21.87
C ALA A 72 -6.86 -14.23 21.84
N GLY A 73 -7.44 -15.11 22.66
CA GLY A 73 -7.15 -16.55 22.71
C GLY A 73 -8.42 -17.37 22.82
N ASN A 74 -8.34 -18.68 22.53
CA ASN A 74 -9.47 -19.60 22.70
C ASN A 74 -9.31 -20.39 24.01
N ILE A 75 -10.42 -20.62 24.69
CA ILE A 75 -10.46 -21.45 25.90
C ILE A 75 -10.59 -22.92 25.47
N GLY A 76 -9.54 -23.70 25.70
CA GLY A 76 -9.50 -25.15 25.50
C GLY A 76 -10.12 -25.88 26.68
N ALA A 77 -9.43 -26.94 27.15
CA ALA A 77 -9.91 -27.76 28.26
C ALA A 77 -9.62 -27.12 29.63
N TRP A 78 -10.65 -27.03 30.47
CA TRP A 78 -10.52 -26.73 31.90
C TRP A 78 -10.04 -27.98 32.66
N GLN A 79 -8.89 -27.86 33.33
CA GLN A 79 -8.31 -28.95 34.13
C GLN A 79 -8.79 -28.92 35.60
N LYS A 80 -9.30 -27.78 36.06
CA LYS A 80 -9.87 -27.56 37.40
C LYS A 80 -11.35 -27.13 37.28
N LYS A 81 -12.19 -27.56 38.23
CA LYS A 81 -13.63 -27.28 38.29
C LYS A 81 -13.94 -26.25 39.37
N ALA A 82 -15.12 -25.63 39.27
CA ALA A 82 -15.62 -24.76 40.33
C ALA A 82 -15.76 -25.56 41.64
N GLY A 83 -15.13 -25.06 42.72
CA GLY A 83 -14.99 -25.72 44.01
C GLY A 83 -13.60 -26.35 44.27
N ASP A 84 -12.73 -26.48 43.26
CA ASP A 84 -11.41 -27.08 43.45
C ASP A 84 -10.41 -26.08 44.07
N ALA A 85 -9.54 -26.59 44.96
CA ALA A 85 -8.39 -25.87 45.48
C ALA A 85 -7.23 -25.83 44.46
N LEU A 86 -6.49 -24.73 44.48
CA LEU A 86 -5.38 -24.41 43.59
C LEU A 86 -4.11 -24.16 44.39
N GLN A 87 -3.02 -24.79 43.97
CA GLN A 87 -1.67 -24.52 44.49
C GLN A 87 -0.83 -23.79 43.43
N PRO A 88 0.23 -23.05 43.82
CA PRO A 88 1.09 -22.35 42.88
C PRO A 88 1.76 -23.34 41.92
N GLY A 89 1.51 -23.18 40.62
CA GLY A 89 1.95 -24.10 39.56
C GLY A 89 0.90 -25.11 39.09
N ASP A 90 -0.31 -25.10 39.65
CA ASP A 90 -1.44 -25.88 39.08
C ASP A 90 -1.90 -25.27 37.74
N VAL A 91 -2.09 -26.12 36.73
CA VAL A 91 -2.71 -25.75 35.46
C VAL A 91 -4.21 -25.57 35.64
N LEU A 92 -4.72 -24.38 35.34
CA LEU A 92 -6.15 -24.06 35.37
C LEU A 92 -6.87 -24.53 34.10
N VAL A 93 -6.34 -24.10 32.96
CA VAL A 93 -7.00 -24.20 31.65
C VAL A 93 -5.97 -24.17 30.53
N GLU A 94 -6.19 -24.99 29.52
CA GLU A 94 -5.40 -24.99 28.29
C GLU A 94 -5.90 -23.87 27.38
N ILE A 95 -5.01 -22.97 26.96
CA ILE A 95 -5.36 -21.85 26.08
C ILE A 95 -4.82 -22.14 24.68
N GLU A 96 -5.73 -22.28 23.72
CA GLU A 96 -5.39 -22.43 22.30
C GLU A 96 -5.11 -21.04 21.71
N THR A 97 -3.87 -20.81 21.28
CA THR A 97 -3.44 -19.58 20.60
C THR A 97 -3.19 -19.82 19.09
N ASP A 98 -3.03 -18.74 18.31
CA ASP A 98 -2.62 -18.78 16.90
C ASP A 98 -1.35 -19.65 16.64
N LYS A 99 -0.46 -19.74 17.63
CA LYS A 99 0.86 -20.38 17.50
C LYS A 99 0.96 -21.77 18.13
N ALA A 100 0.26 -22.00 19.24
CA ALA A 100 0.33 -23.24 20.02
C ALA A 100 -0.82 -23.29 21.05
N GLN A 101 -1.14 -24.51 21.49
CA GLN A 101 -1.86 -24.77 22.74
C GLN A 101 -0.86 -24.62 23.89
N MET A 102 -1.23 -23.84 24.91
CA MET A 102 -0.34 -23.46 26.02
C MET A 102 -1.11 -23.55 27.34
N ASP A 103 -0.48 -24.18 28.33
CA ASP A 103 -1.10 -24.43 29.64
C ASP A 103 -1.01 -23.17 30.50
N PHE A 104 -2.15 -22.67 31.02
CA PHE A 104 -2.14 -21.55 31.95
C PHE A 104 -2.03 -22.06 33.39
N GLU A 105 -0.82 -21.98 33.93
CA GLU A 105 -0.55 -22.17 35.36
C GLU A 105 -0.94 -20.93 36.19
N PHE A 106 -1.45 -21.15 37.39
CA PHE A 106 -1.81 -20.07 38.32
C PHE A 106 -0.82 -20.02 39.50
N GLN A 107 -0.49 -18.82 39.96
CA GLN A 107 0.60 -18.59 40.92
C GLN A 107 0.15 -18.21 42.33
N GLU A 108 -1.17 -18.02 42.55
CA GLU A 108 -1.75 -17.66 43.85
C GLU A 108 -2.56 -18.83 44.43
N GLU A 109 -2.57 -18.97 45.75
CA GLU A 109 -3.33 -19.98 46.47
C GLU A 109 -4.80 -19.58 46.64
N GLY A 110 -5.73 -20.53 46.46
CA GLY A 110 -7.16 -20.27 46.69
C GLY A 110 -8.09 -21.33 46.10
N VAL A 111 -9.40 -21.10 46.22
CA VAL A 111 -10.45 -21.97 45.68
C VAL A 111 -11.10 -21.33 44.46
N LEU A 112 -11.26 -22.10 43.38
CA LEU A 112 -11.91 -21.64 42.15
C LEU A 112 -13.42 -21.53 42.36
N ALA A 113 -13.94 -20.35 42.71
CA ALA A 113 -15.34 -20.18 43.08
C ALA A 113 -16.31 -20.34 41.90
N LYS A 114 -15.97 -19.79 40.73
CA LYS A 114 -16.82 -19.91 39.52
C LYS A 114 -16.03 -19.69 38.23
N VAL A 115 -16.30 -20.52 37.23
CA VAL A 115 -15.89 -20.32 35.82
C VAL A 115 -16.93 -19.42 35.14
N LEU A 116 -16.48 -18.33 34.50
CA LEU A 116 -17.34 -17.34 33.82
C LEU A 116 -17.38 -17.52 32.29
N LYS A 117 -16.46 -18.30 31.74
CA LYS A 117 -16.36 -18.62 30.31
C LYS A 117 -16.15 -20.12 30.11
N GLU A 118 -17.06 -20.75 29.36
CA GLU A 118 -17.13 -22.21 29.24
C GLU A 118 -16.05 -22.80 28.32
N THR A 119 -15.79 -24.10 28.47
CA THR A 119 -14.90 -24.89 27.61
C THR A 119 -15.25 -24.72 26.13
N GLY A 120 -14.29 -24.30 25.31
CA GLY A 120 -14.48 -24.13 23.86
C GLY A 120 -14.95 -22.75 23.41
N GLU A 121 -15.04 -21.75 24.30
CA GLU A 121 -15.31 -20.36 23.92
C GLU A 121 -14.14 -19.76 23.10
N LYS A 122 -14.46 -19.10 21.98
CA LYS A 122 -13.49 -18.64 20.98
C LYS A 122 -13.39 -17.11 20.95
N ASP A 123 -12.23 -16.61 20.52
CA ASP A 123 -11.93 -15.18 20.38
C ASP A 123 -12.07 -14.38 21.71
N VAL A 124 -11.68 -14.95 22.85
CA VAL A 124 -11.71 -14.28 24.16
C VAL A 124 -10.57 -13.27 24.26
N SER A 125 -10.90 -11.99 24.43
CA SER A 125 -9.91 -10.90 24.44
C SER A 125 -9.03 -10.91 25.69
N VAL A 126 -7.73 -10.61 25.53
CA VAL A 126 -6.77 -10.48 26.64
C VAL A 126 -7.26 -9.43 27.66
N GLY A 127 -7.19 -9.75 28.94
CA GLY A 127 -7.75 -8.95 30.04
C GLY A 127 -9.26 -9.14 30.31
N SER A 128 -9.97 -9.96 29.53
CA SER A 128 -11.37 -10.33 29.86
C SER A 128 -11.42 -11.23 31.11
N PRO A 129 -12.39 -11.08 32.03
CA PRO A 129 -12.55 -11.99 33.15
C PRO A 129 -12.94 -13.40 32.66
N ILE A 130 -12.26 -14.41 33.17
CA ILE A 130 -12.45 -15.84 32.83
C ILE A 130 -13.02 -16.61 34.03
N ALA A 131 -12.53 -16.35 35.25
CA ALA A 131 -12.95 -17.05 36.45
C ALA A 131 -12.81 -16.18 37.70
N VAL A 132 -13.39 -16.64 38.82
CA VAL A 132 -13.32 -15.99 40.13
C VAL A 132 -12.64 -16.94 41.12
N LEU A 133 -11.63 -16.43 41.82
CA LEU A 133 -10.92 -17.08 42.92
C LEU A 133 -11.39 -16.48 44.26
N VAL A 134 -11.43 -17.31 45.30
CA VAL A 134 -11.74 -16.91 46.67
C VAL A 134 -10.73 -17.54 47.64
N GLU A 135 -10.34 -16.82 48.70
CA GLU A 135 -9.41 -17.30 49.73
C GLU A 135 -10.04 -18.45 50.56
N GLU A 136 -9.21 -19.34 51.13
CA GLU A 136 -9.71 -20.47 51.93
C GLU A 136 -10.50 -20.00 53.16
N GLY A 137 -11.72 -20.53 53.33
CA GLY A 137 -12.59 -20.25 54.48
C GLY A 137 -13.82 -19.39 54.18
N VAL A 138 -14.11 -19.10 52.90
CA VAL A 138 -15.24 -18.27 52.46
C VAL A 138 -16.24 -19.08 51.60
N ASP A 139 -17.53 -18.80 51.77
CA ASP A 139 -18.63 -19.64 51.28
C ASP A 139 -18.84 -19.52 49.75
N VAL A 140 -18.53 -20.60 49.02
CA VAL A 140 -18.55 -20.68 47.55
C VAL A 140 -19.96 -20.47 46.98
N ALA A 141 -21.00 -20.83 47.73
CA ALA A 141 -22.40 -20.71 47.31
C ALA A 141 -22.83 -19.26 46.99
N ALA A 142 -22.16 -18.26 47.57
CA ALA A 142 -22.46 -16.85 47.30
C ALA A 142 -22.15 -16.43 45.85
N PHE A 143 -21.28 -17.16 45.13
CA PHE A 143 -20.81 -16.79 43.80
C PHE A 143 -21.61 -17.43 42.65
N GLU A 144 -22.56 -18.34 42.92
CA GLU A 144 -23.45 -18.87 41.88
C GLU A 144 -24.22 -17.76 41.14
N ALA A 145 -24.57 -16.68 41.86
CA ALA A 145 -25.26 -15.50 41.33
C ALA A 145 -24.34 -14.41 40.72
N PHE A 146 -23.03 -14.64 40.64
CA PHE A 146 -22.06 -13.71 40.04
C PHE A 146 -22.07 -13.82 38.51
N THR A 147 -22.14 -12.69 37.81
CA THR A 147 -22.23 -12.62 36.34
C THR A 147 -21.09 -11.79 35.74
N LEU A 148 -20.91 -11.86 34.41
CA LEU A 148 -19.93 -11.05 33.68
C LEU A 148 -20.12 -9.52 33.88
N ALA A 149 -21.30 -9.07 34.29
CA ALA A 149 -21.56 -7.68 34.65
C ALA A 149 -20.99 -7.30 36.03
N ASP A 150 -21.05 -8.22 37.01
CA ASP A 150 -20.48 -8.03 38.35
C ASP A 150 -18.94 -8.10 38.32
N ALA A 151 -18.36 -8.84 37.36
CA ALA A 151 -16.92 -8.97 37.13
C ALA A 151 -16.24 -7.74 36.47
N GLY A 152 -17.00 -6.68 36.17
CA GLY A 152 -16.50 -5.51 35.42
C GLY A 152 -16.43 -5.75 33.91
N GLY A 153 -17.61 -5.91 33.28
CA GLY A 153 -17.73 -6.13 31.84
C GLY A 153 -16.99 -5.09 30.97
N GLU A 154 -16.44 -5.58 29.85
CA GLU A 154 -15.65 -4.88 28.81
C GLU A 154 -15.14 -3.47 29.16
N LYS A 155 -13.94 -3.43 29.74
CA LYS A 155 -13.18 -2.18 29.93
C LYS A 155 -12.63 -1.66 28.60
N ALA A 156 -13.50 -1.09 27.78
CA ALA A 156 -13.11 -0.24 26.66
C ALA A 156 -12.32 1.00 27.18
N ALA A 157 -11.22 1.34 26.53
CA ALA A 157 -10.48 2.56 26.81
C ALA A 157 -11.30 3.80 26.38
N PRO A 158 -11.22 4.93 27.10
CA PRO A 158 -12.21 6.01 26.97
C PRO A 158 -12.05 6.81 25.68
N ALA A 159 -13.11 6.84 24.86
CA ALA A 159 -13.31 7.83 23.83
C ALA A 159 -13.98 9.08 24.42
N ALA A 160 -13.63 10.26 23.89
CA ALA A 160 -14.04 11.55 24.46
C ALA A 160 -15.55 11.81 24.35
N GLU A 161 -16.12 12.41 25.40
CA GLU A 161 -17.46 13.00 25.36
C GLU A 161 -17.43 14.30 24.54
N GLU A 162 -18.06 14.31 23.36
CA GLU A 162 -18.55 15.54 22.74
C GLU A 162 -19.99 15.83 23.16
N SER A 163 -20.26 17.11 23.38
CA SER A 163 -21.44 17.58 24.09
C SER A 163 -22.73 17.54 23.27
N LYS A 164 -23.84 17.18 23.93
CA LYS A 164 -25.18 17.46 23.39
C LYS A 164 -26.07 18.05 24.48
N GLN A 165 -26.07 19.37 24.53
CA GLN A 165 -26.91 20.15 25.44
C GLN A 165 -28.25 20.46 24.77
N GLU A 166 -29.34 20.15 25.45
CA GLU A 166 -30.71 20.39 24.98
C GLU A 166 -31.16 21.82 25.32
N SER A 167 -31.89 22.47 24.42
CA SER A 167 -32.63 23.70 24.71
C SER A 167 -33.96 23.73 23.95
N LYS A 168 -34.97 24.35 24.58
CA LYS A 168 -36.40 24.18 24.29
C LYS A 168 -37.05 25.56 24.10
N ALA A 169 -37.87 25.75 23.04
CA ALA A 169 -39.09 26.57 23.05
C ALA A 169 -39.71 26.73 21.64
N ALA A 170 -41.03 26.43 21.54
CA ALA A 170 -42.15 27.17 20.92
C ALA A 170 -42.03 27.74 19.47
N ASP A 171 -43.10 27.80 18.64
CA ASP A 171 -44.51 28.09 18.96
C ASP A 171 -45.57 27.54 17.94
N ALA A 172 -46.86 27.73 18.24
CA ALA A 172 -48.16 27.54 17.52
C ALA A 172 -48.18 27.25 15.98
N ALA A 173 -49.07 26.42 15.39
CA ALA A 173 -50.56 26.30 15.45
C ALA A 173 -51.34 27.48 14.77
N PRO A 174 -52.60 27.33 14.28
CA PRO A 174 -53.49 26.16 14.15
C PRO A 174 -54.13 25.97 12.73
N ALA A 175 -55.06 25.02 12.56
CA ALA A 175 -56.07 25.01 11.48
C ALA A 175 -57.36 24.27 11.93
N SER A 176 -58.53 24.73 11.45
CA SER A 176 -59.86 24.29 11.91
C SER A 176 -60.79 23.84 10.77
N GLU A 177 -61.58 22.79 11.03
CA GLU A 177 -62.93 22.39 10.51
C GLU A 177 -63.50 22.98 9.19
N PRO A 178 -64.24 22.15 8.39
CA PRO A 178 -65.64 21.83 8.77
C PRO A 178 -66.18 20.44 8.34
N ALA A 179 -67.42 20.15 8.78
CA ALA A 179 -68.30 19.07 8.30
C ALA A 179 -69.55 19.68 7.60
N PRO A 180 -70.60 18.93 7.15
CA PRO A 180 -70.69 17.53 6.68
C PRO A 180 -71.30 17.43 5.25
N ALA A 181 -71.33 16.24 4.63
CA ALA A 181 -72.24 15.93 3.52
C ALA A 181 -72.60 14.43 3.47
N ALA A 182 -73.84 14.11 3.11
CA ALA A 182 -74.37 12.73 3.11
C ALA A 182 -74.25 12.05 1.74
N VAL A 183 -74.15 10.71 1.74
CA VAL A 183 -74.37 9.85 0.58
C VAL A 183 -75.13 8.60 1.06
N GLU A 184 -76.43 8.52 0.74
CA GLU A 184 -77.16 7.26 0.63
C GLU A 184 -77.12 6.77 -0.84
N PRO A 185 -77.79 5.68 -1.27
CA PRO A 185 -77.08 4.45 -1.57
C PRO A 185 -77.15 4.04 -3.05
N GLU A 186 -76.00 3.79 -3.68
CA GLU A 186 -75.96 3.18 -5.01
C GLU A 186 -75.91 1.64 -4.90
N THR A 187 -77.09 1.03 -4.89
CA THR A 187 -77.26 -0.42 -5.03
C THR A 187 -77.25 -0.83 -6.50
N SER A 188 -76.07 -1.05 -7.10
CA SER A 188 -75.99 -1.86 -8.31
C SER A 188 -74.68 -2.63 -8.54
N GLY A 189 -74.71 -3.92 -8.21
CA GLY A 189 -74.13 -4.96 -9.06
C GLY A 189 -72.60 -5.02 -9.24
N GLU A 190 -71.86 -5.39 -8.20
CA GLU A 190 -70.57 -6.07 -8.39
C GLU A 190 -70.66 -7.59 -8.22
N LYS A 191 -69.82 -8.28 -8.98
CA LYS A 191 -69.87 -9.73 -9.23
C LYS A 191 -69.58 -10.54 -7.97
N LEU A 192 -70.02 -11.80 -8.01
CA LEU A 192 -69.54 -12.87 -7.13
C LEU A 192 -68.01 -12.90 -7.11
N GLN A 193 -67.40 -12.31 -6.07
CA GLN A 193 -65.98 -12.47 -5.82
C GLN A 193 -65.67 -13.95 -5.52
N PRO A 194 -64.52 -14.48 -5.95
CA PRO A 194 -64.09 -15.82 -5.56
C PRO A 194 -64.11 -15.95 -4.03
N SER A 195 -64.44 -17.13 -3.52
CA SER A 195 -64.53 -17.39 -2.07
C SER A 195 -63.21 -17.26 -1.29
N LEU A 196 -62.13 -16.87 -1.95
CA LEU A 196 -60.82 -16.54 -1.40
C LEU A 196 -60.65 -15.06 -1.04
N ASP A 197 -61.36 -14.15 -1.73
CA ASP A 197 -61.24 -12.69 -1.52
C ASP A 197 -62.29 -12.14 -0.54
N ARG A 198 -63.32 -12.94 -0.24
CA ARG A 198 -64.32 -12.62 0.80
C ARG A 198 -63.64 -12.55 2.16
N GLU A 199 -63.93 -11.52 2.97
CA GLU A 199 -63.45 -11.48 4.35
C GLU A 199 -63.77 -12.80 5.09
N PRO A 200 -62.77 -13.45 5.74
CA PRO A 200 -63.00 -14.71 6.44
C PRO A 200 -64.09 -14.53 7.49
N SER A 201 -65.17 -15.31 7.38
CA SER A 201 -66.23 -15.30 8.39
C SER A 201 -65.60 -15.68 9.73
N ILE A 202 -65.60 -14.78 10.70
CA ILE A 202 -64.96 -14.99 12.01
C ILE A 202 -65.96 -14.70 13.12
N SER A 203 -65.98 -15.53 14.16
CA SER A 203 -66.81 -15.26 15.34
C SER A 203 -66.22 -14.09 16.15
N PRO A 204 -67.02 -13.19 16.75
CA PRO A 204 -66.50 -12.04 17.50
C PRO A 204 -65.51 -12.43 18.61
N ALA A 205 -65.76 -13.55 19.29
CA ALA A 205 -64.86 -14.10 20.30
C ALA A 205 -63.53 -14.60 19.70
N ALA A 206 -63.55 -15.20 18.51
CA ALA A 206 -62.32 -15.58 17.80
C ALA A 206 -61.54 -14.36 17.31
N LYS A 207 -62.21 -13.28 16.89
CA LYS A 207 -61.56 -12.03 16.46
C LYS A 207 -60.83 -11.35 17.63
N ALA A 208 -61.43 -11.32 18.81
CA ALA A 208 -60.78 -10.83 20.03
C ALA A 208 -59.55 -11.67 20.39
N LEU A 209 -59.69 -13.00 20.46
CA LEU A 209 -58.60 -13.90 20.82
C LEU A 209 -57.47 -13.96 19.77
N ALA A 210 -57.78 -13.78 18.49
CA ALA A 210 -56.76 -13.69 17.43
C ALA A 210 -55.96 -12.38 17.55
N LEU A 211 -56.60 -11.28 17.95
CA LEU A 211 -55.94 -10.00 18.20
C LEU A 211 -55.08 -10.04 19.47
N GLU A 212 -55.59 -10.64 20.56
CA GLU A 212 -54.82 -10.86 21.81
C GLU A 212 -53.61 -11.79 21.62
N LYS A 213 -53.73 -12.82 20.75
CA LYS A 213 -52.65 -13.78 20.47
C LYS A 213 -51.78 -13.43 19.25
N GLY A 214 -52.03 -12.30 18.58
CA GLY A 214 -51.28 -11.86 17.39
C GLY A 214 -51.39 -12.81 16.19
N VAL A 215 -52.46 -13.58 16.07
CA VAL A 215 -52.62 -14.61 15.02
C VAL A 215 -53.19 -14.00 13.73
N PRO A 216 -52.53 -14.15 12.57
CA PRO A 216 -53.01 -13.59 11.31
C PRO A 216 -54.28 -14.32 10.83
N ILE A 217 -55.42 -13.62 10.84
CA ILE A 217 -56.75 -14.15 10.51
C ILE A 217 -56.78 -14.84 9.13
N LYS A 218 -55.99 -14.38 8.16
CA LYS A 218 -55.88 -14.97 6.81
C LYS A 218 -55.21 -16.37 6.78
N ALA A 219 -54.47 -16.75 7.82
CA ALA A 219 -53.83 -18.06 7.93
C ALA A 219 -54.72 -19.10 8.65
N LEU A 220 -55.86 -18.68 9.20
CA LEU A 220 -56.78 -19.54 9.93
C LEU A 220 -57.83 -20.14 8.98
N LYS A 221 -57.92 -21.48 8.98
CA LYS A 221 -58.99 -22.20 8.31
C LYS A 221 -60.13 -22.45 9.31
N GLY A 222 -61.28 -21.82 9.09
CA GLY A 222 -62.42 -21.95 9.99
C GLY A 222 -63.14 -23.29 9.86
N THR A 223 -63.35 -23.98 10.98
CA THR A 223 -64.03 -25.30 11.02
C THR A 223 -65.53 -25.17 11.34
N GLY A 224 -66.02 -23.96 11.60
CA GLY A 224 -67.42 -23.67 11.93
C GLY A 224 -68.39 -23.76 10.74
N ARG A 225 -69.69 -23.72 11.07
CA ARG A 225 -70.79 -23.82 10.10
C ARG A 225 -70.69 -22.69 9.05
N GLY A 226 -70.52 -23.06 7.79
CA GLY A 226 -70.29 -22.09 6.69
C GLY A 226 -68.84 -21.61 6.53
N GLY A 227 -67.87 -22.30 7.15
CA GLY A 227 -66.44 -21.93 7.09
C GLY A 227 -66.04 -20.87 8.14
N GLN A 228 -66.86 -20.66 9.17
CA GLN A 228 -66.59 -19.63 10.17
C GLN A 228 -65.42 -20.02 11.09
N ILE A 229 -64.48 -19.10 11.31
CA ILE A 229 -63.39 -19.25 12.26
C ILE A 229 -63.94 -19.15 13.69
N THR A 230 -63.80 -20.25 14.43
CA THR A 230 -64.27 -20.40 15.82
C THR A 230 -63.14 -20.11 16.82
N LYS A 231 -63.50 -19.93 18.09
CA LYS A 231 -62.54 -19.77 19.20
C LYS A 231 -61.53 -20.92 19.24
N GLU A 232 -62.01 -22.15 19.04
CA GLU A 232 -61.18 -23.35 19.03
C GLU A 232 -60.16 -23.36 17.88
N ASP A 233 -60.49 -22.80 16.72
CA ASP A 233 -59.57 -22.74 15.57
C ASP A 233 -58.37 -21.81 15.87
N VAL A 234 -58.61 -20.69 16.58
CA VAL A 234 -57.56 -19.78 17.06
C VAL A 234 -56.73 -20.40 18.17
N GLU A 235 -57.34 -21.20 19.04
CA GLU A 235 -56.65 -21.88 20.15
C GLU A 235 -55.84 -23.10 19.72
N LYS A 236 -56.29 -23.82 18.68
CA LYS A 236 -55.58 -24.96 18.07
C LYS A 236 -54.54 -24.52 17.03
N TYR A 237 -54.54 -23.26 16.60
CA TYR A 237 -53.51 -22.71 15.73
C TYR A 237 -52.16 -22.65 16.44
N LYS A 238 -51.35 -23.68 16.22
CA LYS A 238 -49.89 -23.53 16.34
C LYS A 238 -49.41 -22.74 15.12
N PRO A 239 -48.57 -21.72 15.28
CA PRO A 239 -47.91 -21.12 14.13
C PRO A 239 -47.13 -22.22 13.42
N SER A 240 -47.54 -22.55 12.19
CA SER A 240 -46.64 -23.24 11.28
C SER A 240 -45.39 -22.39 11.19
N ALA A 241 -44.23 -22.96 11.51
CA ALA A 241 -42.97 -22.26 11.37
C ALA A 241 -42.94 -21.61 9.99
N SER A 242 -42.68 -20.30 9.96
CA SER A 242 -42.50 -19.58 8.70
C SER A 242 -41.49 -20.36 7.86
N ALA A 243 -41.72 -20.42 6.54
CA ALA A 243 -40.82 -21.08 5.60
C ALA A 243 -39.37 -20.78 5.99
N GLY A 244 -38.57 -21.84 6.17
CA GLY A 244 -37.22 -21.71 6.74
C GLY A 244 -36.40 -20.68 5.98
N PRO A 245 -35.41 -20.04 6.64
CA PRO A 245 -34.60 -19.01 6.02
C PRO A 245 -34.10 -19.46 4.65
N THR A 246 -34.36 -18.65 3.62
CA THR A 246 -33.99 -18.96 2.23
C THR A 246 -32.48 -18.71 1.98
N TYR A 247 -31.67 -18.88 3.02
CA TYR A 247 -30.25 -18.61 3.08
C TYR A 247 -29.56 -19.64 3.99
N GLU A 248 -28.28 -19.87 3.75
CA GLU A 248 -27.42 -20.79 4.51
C GLU A 248 -26.28 -20.00 5.15
N ASP A 249 -26.13 -20.09 6.47
CA ASP A 249 -25.09 -19.40 7.21
C ASP A 249 -23.79 -20.22 7.25
N VAL A 250 -22.85 -19.89 6.37
CA VAL A 250 -21.54 -20.56 6.30
C VAL A 250 -20.54 -19.88 7.26
N PRO A 251 -19.97 -20.60 8.25
CA PRO A 251 -19.05 -20.01 9.22
C PRO A 251 -17.71 -19.58 8.60
N LEU A 252 -17.17 -18.45 9.06
CA LEU A 252 -15.90 -17.89 8.58
C LEU A 252 -14.69 -18.66 9.12
N THR A 253 -13.78 -19.05 8.23
CA THR A 253 -12.47 -19.61 8.61
C THR A 253 -11.55 -18.53 9.21
N SER A 254 -10.64 -18.92 10.10
CA SER A 254 -9.63 -18.02 10.71
C SER A 254 -8.82 -17.29 9.64
N MET A 255 -8.32 -18.01 8.63
CA MET A 255 -7.59 -17.42 7.50
C MET A 255 -8.39 -16.33 6.78
N ARG A 256 -9.72 -16.52 6.59
CA ARG A 256 -10.59 -15.52 5.97
C ARG A 256 -10.79 -14.29 6.88
N LYS A 257 -10.92 -14.48 8.20
CA LYS A 257 -10.92 -13.37 9.18
C LYS A 257 -9.63 -12.53 9.08
N THR A 258 -8.46 -13.17 9.09
CA THR A 258 -7.16 -12.48 9.00
C THR A 258 -6.99 -11.72 7.69
N ILE A 259 -7.39 -12.31 6.54
CA ILE A 259 -7.34 -11.63 5.24
C ILE A 259 -8.29 -10.43 5.22
N ALA A 260 -9.52 -10.57 5.73
CA ALA A 260 -10.48 -9.47 5.78
C ALA A 260 -9.97 -8.30 6.63
N SER A 261 -9.42 -8.58 7.82
CA SER A 261 -8.80 -7.57 8.69
C SER A 261 -7.64 -6.82 8.00
N ARG A 262 -6.72 -7.54 7.34
CA ARG A 262 -5.59 -6.92 6.60
C ARG A 262 -6.05 -6.07 5.40
N LEU A 263 -7.08 -6.50 4.67
CA LEU A 263 -7.64 -5.72 3.57
C LEU A 263 -8.35 -4.46 4.07
N GLN A 264 -9.09 -4.57 5.18
CA GLN A 264 -9.73 -3.41 5.83
C GLN A 264 -8.68 -2.42 6.35
N GLN A 265 -7.61 -2.90 6.97
CA GLN A 265 -6.47 -2.10 7.40
C GLN A 265 -5.87 -1.33 6.23
N SER A 266 -5.51 -2.04 5.14
CA SER A 266 -4.91 -1.45 3.94
C SER A 266 -5.73 -0.30 3.36
N VAL A 267 -7.03 -0.52 3.13
CA VAL A 267 -7.91 0.49 2.53
C VAL A 267 -8.20 1.67 3.47
N ARG A 268 -8.14 1.45 4.79
CA ARG A 268 -8.38 2.49 5.80
C ARG A 268 -7.15 3.35 6.07
N GLU A 269 -5.96 2.76 6.08
CA GLU A 269 -4.70 3.43 6.44
C GLU A 269 -3.99 4.02 5.22
N ASN A 270 -4.05 3.35 4.06
CA ASN A 270 -3.33 3.75 2.86
C ASN A 270 -4.29 4.48 1.91
N PRO A 271 -4.10 5.78 1.61
CA PRO A 271 -4.84 6.47 0.56
C PRO A 271 -4.47 5.89 -0.82
N HIS A 272 -5.33 5.02 -1.35
CA HIS A 272 -5.15 4.38 -2.64
C HIS A 272 -5.48 5.32 -3.80
N PHE A 273 -4.57 5.45 -4.76
CA PHE A 273 -4.89 5.98 -6.10
C PHE A 273 -4.46 5.00 -7.20
N TYR A 274 -5.08 5.12 -8.36
CA TYR A 274 -4.98 4.16 -9.45
C TYR A 274 -4.47 4.82 -10.73
N VAL A 275 -3.44 4.25 -11.34
CA VAL A 275 -2.89 4.68 -12.64
C VAL A 275 -3.04 3.51 -13.62
N SER A 276 -3.72 3.72 -14.73
CA SER A 276 -3.92 2.67 -15.76
C SER A 276 -3.25 3.06 -17.08
N THR A 277 -2.68 2.08 -17.77
CA THR A 277 -2.08 2.27 -19.10
C THR A 277 -2.32 1.04 -20.00
N THR A 278 -2.22 1.24 -21.31
CA THR A 278 -2.15 0.17 -22.31
C THR A 278 -0.69 -0.12 -22.66
N LEU A 279 -0.33 -1.40 -22.73
CA LEU A 279 0.99 -1.89 -23.13
C LEU A 279 0.86 -2.70 -24.42
N SER A 280 1.63 -2.37 -25.46
CA SER A 280 1.80 -3.26 -26.61
C SER A 280 2.70 -4.44 -26.23
N VAL A 281 2.22 -5.67 -26.43
CA VAL A 281 2.95 -6.90 -26.11
C VAL A 281 3.28 -7.74 -27.34
N SER A 282 2.91 -7.31 -28.55
CA SER A 282 3.19 -8.00 -29.82
C SER A 282 4.67 -8.41 -29.98
N LYS A 283 5.61 -7.52 -29.64
CA LYS A 283 7.07 -7.82 -29.66
C LYS A 283 7.48 -8.81 -28.56
N LEU A 284 6.91 -8.68 -27.36
CA LEU A 284 7.19 -9.57 -26.21
C LEU A 284 6.68 -10.99 -26.48
N LEU A 285 5.51 -11.14 -27.10
CA LEU A 285 4.96 -12.43 -27.51
C LEU A 285 5.85 -13.12 -28.56
N LYS A 286 6.33 -12.38 -29.57
CA LYS A 286 7.30 -12.88 -30.56
C LYS A 286 8.62 -13.33 -29.89
N LEU A 287 9.18 -12.52 -28.98
CA LEU A 287 10.39 -12.90 -28.22
C LEU A 287 10.17 -14.16 -27.37
N ARG A 288 9.05 -14.23 -26.63
CA ARG A 288 8.69 -15.40 -25.83
C ARG A 288 8.55 -16.66 -26.68
N GLN A 289 7.99 -16.55 -27.88
CA GLN A 289 7.87 -17.67 -28.81
C GLN A 289 9.25 -18.14 -29.29
N ALA A 290 10.12 -17.22 -29.70
CA ALA A 290 11.48 -17.54 -30.11
C ALA A 290 12.29 -18.23 -28.98
N LEU A 291 12.29 -17.66 -27.77
CA LEU A 291 13.01 -18.23 -26.62
C LEU A 291 12.46 -19.59 -26.18
N ASN A 292 11.16 -19.84 -26.30
CA ASN A 292 10.57 -21.14 -26.01
C ASN A 292 10.82 -22.18 -27.12
N ALA A 293 11.03 -21.75 -28.38
CA ALA A 293 11.45 -22.64 -29.45
C ALA A 293 12.92 -23.05 -29.29
N SER A 294 13.79 -22.13 -28.86
CA SER A 294 15.21 -22.40 -28.60
C SER A 294 15.51 -23.06 -27.25
N SER A 295 14.51 -23.36 -26.41
CA SER A 295 14.77 -23.86 -25.04
C SER A 295 15.04 -25.36 -24.96
N GLU A 296 14.80 -26.14 -26.02
CA GLU A 296 14.91 -27.61 -26.05
C GLU A 296 14.15 -28.29 -24.89
N GLY A 297 13.07 -27.67 -24.40
CA GLY A 297 12.29 -28.15 -23.26
C GLY A 297 12.89 -27.84 -21.88
N LYS A 298 14.11 -27.30 -21.78
CA LYS A 298 14.81 -26.97 -20.51
C LYS A 298 14.04 -25.94 -19.67
N TYR A 299 13.29 -25.06 -20.32
CA TYR A 299 12.42 -24.09 -19.68
C TYR A 299 11.23 -23.70 -20.58
N LYS A 300 10.18 -23.14 -19.96
CA LYS A 300 8.97 -22.65 -20.64
C LYS A 300 8.54 -21.31 -20.04
N LEU A 301 8.81 -20.21 -20.75
CA LEU A 301 8.52 -18.85 -20.33
C LEU A 301 7.05 -18.47 -20.57
N SER A 302 6.45 -17.88 -19.56
CA SER A 302 5.14 -17.22 -19.56
C SER A 302 5.29 -15.71 -19.77
N VAL A 303 4.19 -14.99 -20.04
CA VAL A 303 4.20 -13.52 -20.08
C VAL A 303 4.47 -12.93 -18.68
N ASN A 304 4.04 -13.61 -17.63
CA ASN A 304 4.22 -13.18 -16.24
C ASN A 304 5.70 -13.05 -15.86
N ASP A 305 6.56 -13.93 -16.36
CA ASP A 305 8.01 -13.91 -16.06
C ASP A 305 8.69 -12.64 -16.60
N PHE A 306 8.29 -12.18 -17.80
CA PHE A 306 8.76 -10.92 -18.37
C PHE A 306 8.21 -9.72 -17.61
N LEU A 307 6.92 -9.74 -17.20
CA LEU A 307 6.32 -8.66 -16.42
C LEU A 307 6.98 -8.53 -15.04
N VAL A 308 7.23 -9.63 -14.33
CA VAL A 308 7.97 -9.65 -13.06
C VAL A 308 9.37 -9.03 -13.23
N LYS A 309 10.11 -9.41 -14.30
CA LYS A 309 11.42 -8.83 -14.59
C LYS A 309 11.35 -7.34 -14.98
N ALA A 310 10.33 -6.94 -15.74
CA ALA A 310 10.12 -5.55 -16.16
C ALA A 310 9.74 -4.65 -14.96
N CYS A 311 8.89 -5.13 -14.05
CA CYS A 311 8.58 -4.46 -12.78
C CYS A 311 9.85 -4.23 -11.96
N ALA A 312 10.72 -5.25 -11.83
CA ALA A 312 11.98 -5.07 -11.13
C ALA A 312 12.91 -4.06 -11.81
N ALA A 313 13.02 -4.08 -13.14
CA ALA A 313 13.78 -3.07 -13.88
C ALA A 313 13.22 -1.64 -13.70
N ALA A 314 11.90 -1.47 -13.67
CA ALA A 314 11.25 -0.18 -13.42
C ALA A 314 11.42 0.30 -11.97
N LEU A 315 11.30 -0.60 -10.99
CA LEU A 315 11.53 -0.32 -9.56
C LEU A 315 12.99 0.10 -9.29
N MET A 316 13.97 -0.49 -9.98
CA MET A 316 15.37 -0.06 -9.87
C MET A 316 15.64 1.32 -10.49
N LYS A 317 14.86 1.74 -11.50
CA LYS A 317 14.95 3.08 -12.10
C LYS A 317 14.23 4.15 -11.28
N VAL A 318 13.07 3.82 -10.70
CA VAL A 318 12.25 4.72 -9.87
C VAL A 318 12.12 4.12 -8.46
N PRO A 319 13.19 4.20 -7.64
CA PRO A 319 13.27 3.44 -6.39
C PRO A 319 12.35 3.98 -5.28
N THR A 320 11.78 5.17 -5.44
CA THR A 320 10.72 5.70 -4.56
C THR A 320 9.52 4.75 -4.46
N VAL A 321 9.13 4.10 -5.57
CA VAL A 321 8.03 3.11 -5.58
C VAL A 321 8.42 1.82 -4.87
N ASN A 322 9.72 1.49 -4.77
CA ASN A 322 10.24 0.33 -4.03
C ASN A 322 10.42 0.66 -2.53
N SER A 323 9.41 1.28 -1.92
CA SER A 323 9.45 1.72 -0.53
C SER A 323 8.26 1.18 0.27
N SER A 324 8.37 1.25 1.59
CA SER A 324 7.33 0.87 2.55
C SER A 324 7.15 1.98 3.58
N TRP A 325 5.91 2.19 4.03
CA TRP A 325 5.59 3.09 5.13
C TRP A 325 5.78 2.33 6.45
N HIS A 326 6.68 2.80 7.30
CA HIS A 326 7.00 2.16 8.58
C HIS A 326 6.90 3.17 9.73
N GLU A 327 6.52 2.69 10.90
CA GLU A 327 6.64 3.43 12.16
C GLU A 327 7.68 2.72 13.02
N GLU A 328 8.73 3.45 13.41
CA GLU A 328 9.87 2.90 14.13
C GLU A 328 10.20 3.85 15.29
N ASN A 329 10.15 3.35 16.53
CA ASN A 329 10.34 4.13 17.77
C ASN A 329 9.42 5.37 17.91
N GLY A 330 8.19 5.30 17.38
CA GLY A 330 7.24 6.42 17.40
C GLY A 330 7.53 7.51 16.35
N GLN A 331 8.52 7.31 15.49
CA GLN A 331 8.76 8.16 14.33
C GLN A 331 8.33 7.43 13.05
N THR A 332 7.51 8.10 12.24
CA THR A 332 7.12 7.59 10.92
C THR A 332 8.24 7.79 9.91
N VAL A 333 8.66 6.72 9.24
CA VAL A 333 9.80 6.66 8.32
C VAL A 333 9.44 5.94 7.03
N ILE A 334 9.87 6.49 5.90
CA ILE A 334 9.75 5.81 4.60
C ILE A 334 10.99 4.92 4.43
N ARG A 335 10.78 3.60 4.46
CA ARG A 335 11.84 2.60 4.28
C ARG A 335 11.95 2.23 2.80
N GLN A 336 12.96 2.80 2.14
CA GLN A 336 13.29 2.55 0.73
C GLN A 336 14.19 1.32 0.58
N HIS A 337 13.78 0.35 -0.25
CA HIS A 337 14.48 -0.91 -0.46
C HIS A 337 15.44 -0.85 -1.65
N LYS A 338 16.62 -1.49 -1.52
CA LYS A 338 17.64 -1.56 -2.59
C LYS A 338 17.55 -2.81 -3.47
N THR A 339 16.98 -3.89 -2.93
CA THR A 339 16.64 -5.12 -3.66
C THR A 339 15.16 -5.09 -4.05
N VAL A 340 14.78 -5.85 -5.08
CA VAL A 340 13.38 -5.98 -5.48
C VAL A 340 12.88 -7.40 -5.25
N ASP A 341 11.96 -7.54 -4.30
CA ASP A 341 11.32 -8.80 -3.96
C ASP A 341 9.86 -8.76 -4.41
N VAL A 342 9.54 -9.49 -5.49
CA VAL A 342 8.21 -9.44 -6.12
C VAL A 342 7.34 -10.57 -5.59
N SER A 343 6.24 -10.20 -4.95
CA SER A 343 5.18 -11.09 -4.48
C SER A 343 4.24 -11.40 -5.66
N VAL A 344 4.06 -12.68 -6.00
CA VAL A 344 3.20 -13.11 -7.11
C VAL A 344 1.92 -13.68 -6.54
N ALA A 345 0.77 -13.08 -6.85
CA ALA A 345 -0.51 -13.55 -6.36
C ALA A 345 -0.91 -14.87 -7.04
N VAL A 346 -1.16 -15.92 -6.25
CA VAL A 346 -1.57 -17.26 -6.69
C VAL A 346 -2.91 -17.60 -6.05
N SER A 347 -3.90 -17.94 -6.88
CA SER A 347 -5.18 -18.48 -6.40
C SER A 347 -5.04 -19.96 -6.07
N THR A 348 -5.51 -20.35 -4.88
CA THR A 348 -5.63 -21.73 -4.42
C THR A 348 -7.10 -22.02 -4.05
N PRO A 349 -7.52 -23.29 -3.90
CA PRO A 349 -8.89 -23.61 -3.48
C PRO A 349 -9.26 -23.01 -2.12
N ASN A 350 -8.27 -22.81 -1.25
CA ASN A 350 -8.46 -22.25 0.09
C ASN A 350 -8.55 -20.71 0.09
N GLY A 351 -7.98 -20.03 -0.91
CA GLY A 351 -8.01 -18.56 -0.99
C GLY A 351 -6.91 -17.96 -1.88
N LEU A 352 -6.46 -16.77 -1.51
CA LEU A 352 -5.35 -16.07 -2.17
C LEU A 352 -4.08 -16.20 -1.32
N ILE A 353 -2.96 -16.56 -1.95
CA ILE A 353 -1.64 -16.55 -1.31
C ILE A 353 -0.61 -15.87 -2.22
N THR A 354 0.37 -15.21 -1.62
CA THR A 354 1.32 -14.33 -2.31
C THR A 354 2.77 -14.76 -2.07
N PRO A 355 3.23 -15.88 -2.68
CA PRO A 355 4.63 -16.26 -2.62
C PRO A 355 5.58 -15.20 -3.21
N ILE A 356 6.77 -15.09 -2.64
CA ILE A 356 7.75 -14.03 -2.91
C ILE A 356 8.94 -14.56 -3.72
N VAL A 357 9.23 -13.90 -4.84
CA VAL A 357 10.45 -14.09 -5.64
C VAL A 357 11.47 -13.06 -5.19
N LYS A 358 12.54 -13.49 -4.48
CA LYS A 358 13.56 -12.60 -3.90
C LYS A 358 14.62 -12.16 -4.92
N SER A 359 15.06 -10.90 -4.86
CA SER A 359 16.15 -10.32 -5.67
C SER A 359 15.96 -10.49 -7.19
N VAL A 360 14.81 -10.08 -7.70
CA VAL A 360 14.42 -10.25 -9.12
C VAL A 360 15.33 -9.47 -10.07
N GLU A 361 15.93 -8.37 -9.62
CA GLU A 361 16.81 -7.53 -10.43
C GLU A 361 18.04 -8.29 -10.95
N GLY A 362 18.62 -9.20 -10.16
CA GLY A 362 19.79 -10.00 -10.54
C GLY A 362 19.49 -11.31 -11.28
N ARG A 363 18.29 -11.90 -11.09
CA ARG A 363 17.98 -13.26 -11.60
C ARG A 363 17.69 -13.31 -13.11
N GLY A 364 18.07 -14.41 -13.75
CA GLY A 364 17.69 -14.72 -15.15
C GLY A 364 16.23 -15.16 -15.28
N LEU A 365 15.63 -14.96 -16.46
CA LEU A 365 14.22 -15.30 -16.74
C LEU A 365 13.88 -16.79 -16.53
N SER A 366 14.81 -17.70 -16.83
CA SER A 366 14.65 -19.15 -16.59
C SER A 366 14.50 -19.48 -15.11
N SER A 367 15.40 -18.94 -14.27
CA SER A 367 15.38 -19.06 -12.81
C SER A 367 14.07 -18.49 -12.23
N ILE A 368 13.66 -17.29 -12.66
CA ILE A 368 12.37 -16.68 -12.26
C ILE A 368 11.20 -17.61 -12.61
N SER A 369 11.12 -18.12 -13.84
CA SER A 369 10.02 -19.02 -14.25
C SER A 369 9.99 -20.31 -13.43
N ASN A 370 11.15 -20.87 -13.09
CA ASN A 370 11.24 -22.12 -12.34
C ASN A 370 10.85 -21.90 -10.87
N GLN A 371 11.30 -20.80 -10.26
CA GLN A 371 10.93 -20.41 -8.90
C GLN A 371 9.44 -20.10 -8.78
N ILE A 372 8.84 -19.37 -9.74
CA ILE A 372 7.39 -19.09 -9.75
C ILE A 372 6.58 -20.39 -9.88
N LYS A 373 7.05 -21.37 -10.67
CA LYS A 373 6.38 -22.68 -10.81
C LYS A 373 6.48 -23.53 -9.55
N ASP A 374 7.63 -23.58 -8.90
CA ASP A 374 7.80 -24.30 -7.63
C ASP A 374 6.94 -23.69 -6.53
N LEU A 375 7.09 -22.38 -6.28
CA LEU A 375 6.29 -21.66 -5.30
C LEU A 375 4.79 -21.76 -5.61
N GLY A 376 4.39 -21.64 -6.88
CA GLY A 376 3.00 -21.80 -7.31
C GLY A 376 2.46 -23.24 -7.24
N LYS A 377 3.33 -24.27 -7.19
CA LYS A 377 2.94 -25.66 -6.88
C LYS A 377 2.79 -25.83 -5.37
N ARG A 378 3.82 -25.46 -4.60
CA ARG A 378 3.82 -25.52 -3.13
C ARG A 378 2.71 -24.67 -2.50
N ALA A 379 2.30 -23.57 -3.14
CA ALA A 379 1.12 -22.79 -2.79
C ALA A 379 -0.17 -23.62 -2.83
N ARG A 380 -0.41 -24.31 -3.96
CA ARG A 380 -1.61 -25.15 -4.15
C ARG A 380 -1.60 -26.39 -3.27
N ASP A 381 -0.40 -26.93 -3.00
CA ASP A 381 -0.20 -28.07 -2.09
C ASP A 381 -0.22 -27.68 -0.59
N ASN A 382 -0.39 -26.39 -0.24
CA ASN A 382 -0.29 -25.82 1.11
C ASN A 382 1.03 -26.14 1.84
N LYS A 383 2.17 -26.12 1.13
CA LYS A 383 3.53 -26.44 1.61
C LYS A 383 4.51 -25.25 1.54
N LEU A 384 3.99 -24.02 1.60
CA LEU A 384 4.80 -22.80 1.72
C LEU A 384 5.18 -22.54 3.19
N LYS A 385 6.41 -22.09 3.42
CA LYS A 385 6.87 -21.60 4.72
C LYS A 385 6.42 -20.14 4.92
N PRO A 386 6.20 -19.66 6.16
CA PRO A 386 5.87 -18.26 6.44
C PRO A 386 6.77 -17.23 5.75
N GLU A 387 8.09 -17.47 5.77
CA GLU A 387 9.13 -16.64 5.14
C GLU A 387 9.01 -16.50 3.61
N GLU A 388 8.23 -17.36 2.96
CA GLU A 388 8.05 -17.38 1.51
C GLU A 388 6.83 -16.57 1.06
N TYR A 389 5.94 -16.17 1.97
CA TYR A 389 4.75 -15.34 1.68
C TYR A 389 4.54 -14.13 2.62
N GLN A 390 5.45 -13.92 3.58
CA GLN A 390 5.48 -12.73 4.44
C GLN A 390 6.59 -11.78 3.99
N GLY A 391 6.24 -10.51 3.75
CA GLY A 391 7.16 -9.47 3.26
C GLY A 391 6.99 -9.20 1.76
N GLY A 392 8.11 -9.14 1.03
CA GLY A 392 8.17 -8.64 -0.35
C GLY A 392 8.08 -7.11 -0.41
N THR A 393 8.64 -6.51 -1.45
CA THR A 393 8.65 -5.04 -1.62
C THR A 393 7.56 -4.55 -2.58
N PHE A 394 7.10 -5.42 -3.48
CA PHE A 394 6.06 -5.11 -4.48
C PHE A 394 5.19 -6.35 -4.76
N THR A 395 3.93 -6.17 -5.13
CA THR A 395 3.02 -7.28 -5.52
C THR A 395 2.61 -7.18 -7.00
N ILE A 396 2.53 -8.32 -7.69
CA ILE A 396 1.87 -8.47 -8.98
C ILE A 396 0.69 -9.44 -8.88
N SER A 397 -0.46 -9.03 -9.41
CA SER A 397 -1.69 -9.82 -9.52
C SER A 397 -2.13 -9.89 -10.98
N ASN A 398 -2.43 -11.09 -11.46
CA ASN A 398 -2.65 -11.35 -12.87
C ASN A 398 -3.94 -12.16 -13.07
N MET A 399 -4.92 -11.55 -13.74
CA MET A 399 -6.19 -12.20 -14.09
C MET A 399 -6.32 -12.46 -15.59
N GLY A 400 -5.26 -12.27 -16.37
CA GLY A 400 -5.27 -12.42 -17.84
C GLY A 400 -5.63 -13.82 -18.35
N MET A 401 -5.67 -14.83 -17.47
CA MET A 401 -6.24 -16.16 -17.76
C MET A 401 -7.75 -16.13 -18.03
N ASN A 402 -8.47 -15.12 -17.52
CA ASN A 402 -9.90 -14.93 -17.73
C ASN A 402 -10.13 -13.89 -18.86
N PRO A 403 -10.66 -14.27 -20.03
CA PRO A 403 -10.85 -13.36 -21.17
C PRO A 403 -11.90 -12.25 -20.91
N ALA A 404 -12.74 -12.40 -19.88
CA ALA A 404 -13.70 -11.37 -19.47
C ALA A 404 -13.05 -10.20 -18.71
N VAL A 405 -11.87 -10.40 -18.09
CA VAL A 405 -11.21 -9.38 -17.27
C VAL A 405 -10.30 -8.51 -18.12
N GLU A 406 -10.87 -7.44 -18.67
CA GLU A 406 -10.12 -6.44 -19.43
C GLU A 406 -9.22 -5.58 -18.52
N ARG A 407 -9.76 -5.09 -17.40
CA ARG A 407 -9.05 -4.29 -16.40
C ARG A 407 -9.63 -4.53 -15.02
N PHE A 408 -8.79 -4.47 -13.99
CA PHE A 408 -9.20 -4.51 -12.58
C PHE A 408 -8.22 -3.71 -11.72
N ALA A 409 -8.67 -3.23 -10.57
CA ALA A 409 -7.81 -2.65 -9.54
C ALA A 409 -7.59 -3.68 -8.43
N ALA A 410 -6.45 -3.61 -7.75
CA ALA A 410 -6.10 -4.51 -6.65
C ALA A 410 -5.81 -3.69 -5.39
N VAL A 411 -6.17 -4.25 -4.22
CA VAL A 411 -5.85 -3.66 -2.92
C VAL A 411 -4.39 -3.96 -2.59
N ILE A 412 -3.67 -2.97 -2.06
CA ILE A 412 -2.26 -3.11 -1.69
C ILE A 412 -2.14 -4.05 -0.49
N ASN A 413 -1.09 -4.88 -0.44
CA ASN A 413 -0.76 -5.70 0.73
C ASN A 413 0.18 -4.92 1.66
N PRO A 414 -0.23 -4.50 2.88
CA PRO A 414 0.69 -3.84 3.81
C PRO A 414 1.86 -4.75 4.17
N PRO A 415 3.10 -4.22 4.33
CA PRO A 415 3.48 -2.80 4.37
C PRO A 415 3.96 -2.22 3.01
N GLN A 416 3.67 -2.88 1.88
CA GLN A 416 4.12 -2.44 0.56
C GLN A 416 3.43 -1.12 0.13
N ALA A 417 4.08 -0.30 -0.71
CA ALA A 417 3.51 0.94 -1.23
C ALA A 417 2.82 0.80 -2.61
N GLY A 418 2.87 -0.37 -3.25
CA GLY A 418 2.30 -0.55 -4.58
C GLY A 418 1.99 -1.99 -5.00
N ILE A 419 0.97 -2.13 -5.85
CA ILE A 419 0.55 -3.39 -6.47
C ILE A 419 0.21 -3.19 -7.96
N LEU A 420 0.58 -4.15 -8.80
CA LEU A 420 0.26 -4.16 -10.22
C LEU A 420 -0.84 -5.17 -10.54
N ALA A 421 -1.92 -4.73 -11.17
CA ALA A 421 -2.99 -5.56 -11.70
C ALA A 421 -2.84 -5.70 -13.22
N VAL A 422 -2.81 -6.94 -13.73
CA VAL A 422 -2.61 -7.28 -15.15
C VAL A 422 -3.86 -7.93 -15.74
N GLY A 423 -4.50 -7.24 -16.68
CA GLY A 423 -5.68 -7.71 -17.40
C GLY A 423 -5.37 -8.75 -18.49
N THR A 424 -6.39 -9.10 -19.27
CA THR A 424 -6.25 -10.03 -20.42
C THR A 424 -5.64 -9.35 -21.66
N ILE A 425 -5.09 -10.16 -22.58
CA ILE A 425 -4.56 -9.70 -23.87
C ILE A 425 -5.72 -9.50 -24.84
N ARG A 426 -5.79 -8.35 -25.52
CA ARG A 426 -6.80 -8.05 -26.54
C ARG A 426 -6.14 -7.51 -27.81
N LYS A 427 -6.72 -7.85 -28.96
CA LYS A 427 -6.31 -7.27 -30.25
C LYS A 427 -6.98 -5.92 -30.44
N VAL A 428 -6.18 -4.90 -30.67
CA VAL A 428 -6.61 -3.52 -30.90
C VAL A 428 -6.15 -3.09 -32.29
N ALA A 429 -7.03 -2.45 -33.04
CA ALA A 429 -6.70 -1.85 -34.32
C ALA A 429 -5.89 -0.56 -34.08
N VAL A 430 -4.66 -0.51 -34.61
CA VAL A 430 -3.74 0.63 -34.49
C VAL A 430 -3.43 1.17 -35.88
N PRO A 431 -3.54 2.49 -36.12
CA PRO A 431 -3.15 3.08 -37.40
C PRO A 431 -1.63 3.03 -37.56
N VAL A 432 -1.16 2.58 -38.72
CA VAL A 432 0.26 2.53 -39.08
C VAL A 432 0.46 3.27 -40.40
N GLU A 433 1.39 4.21 -40.42
CA GLU A 433 1.82 4.89 -41.63
C GLU A 433 2.73 3.94 -42.43
N THR A 434 2.25 3.46 -43.57
CA THR A 434 3.02 2.68 -44.54
C THR A 434 3.31 3.53 -45.77
N GLU A 435 4.25 3.11 -46.63
CA GLU A 435 4.63 3.85 -47.85
C GLU A 435 3.45 4.04 -48.83
N GLU A 436 2.42 3.21 -48.71
CA GLU A 436 1.19 3.25 -49.52
C GLU A 436 0.03 4.04 -48.85
N GLY A 437 0.21 4.55 -47.63
CA GLY A 437 -0.78 5.37 -46.91
C GLY A 437 -1.01 4.94 -45.45
N THR A 438 -2.11 5.40 -44.84
CA THR A 438 -2.51 4.98 -43.49
C THR A 438 -3.20 3.62 -43.56
N SER A 439 -2.52 2.58 -43.08
CA SER A 439 -3.08 1.22 -42.93
C SER A 439 -3.48 0.94 -41.47
N VAL A 440 -4.19 -0.16 -41.24
CA VAL A 440 -4.60 -0.59 -39.90
C VAL A 440 -3.94 -1.93 -39.57
N GLU A 441 -3.05 -1.95 -38.59
CA GLU A 441 -2.45 -3.17 -38.05
C GLU A 441 -3.19 -3.62 -36.77
N TRP A 442 -3.18 -4.93 -36.49
CA TRP A 442 -3.71 -5.50 -35.26
C TRP A 442 -2.59 -5.71 -34.24
N ASP A 443 -2.59 -4.92 -33.17
CA ASP A 443 -1.64 -5.00 -32.08
C ASP A 443 -2.24 -5.79 -30.89
N ASP A 444 -1.49 -6.75 -30.34
CA ASP A 444 -1.83 -7.42 -29.08
C ASP A 444 -1.48 -6.48 -27.91
N GLN A 445 -2.50 -5.98 -27.20
CA GLN A 445 -2.36 -5.05 -26.08
C GLN A 445 -2.87 -5.65 -24.75
N ILE A 446 -2.28 -5.19 -23.65
CA ILE A 446 -2.72 -5.48 -22.27
C ILE A 446 -3.01 -4.17 -21.55
N ILE A 447 -4.13 -4.09 -20.82
CA ILE A 447 -4.36 -3.01 -19.86
C ILE A 447 -3.76 -3.42 -18.51
N VAL A 448 -2.97 -2.51 -17.95
CA VAL A 448 -2.27 -2.68 -16.68
C VAL A 448 -2.63 -1.52 -15.76
N THR A 449 -3.01 -1.83 -14.53
CA THR A 449 -3.42 -0.86 -13.51
C THR A 449 -2.49 -0.97 -12.31
N GLY A 450 -1.68 0.06 -12.07
CA GLY A 450 -0.91 0.24 -10.84
C GLY A 450 -1.78 0.90 -9.77
N SER A 451 -1.77 0.35 -8.56
CA SER A 451 -2.41 0.94 -7.38
C SER A 451 -1.32 1.29 -6.39
N PHE A 452 -1.29 2.54 -5.92
CA PHE A 452 -0.19 3.09 -5.12
C PHE A 452 -0.69 3.79 -3.84
N ASP A 453 0.12 3.76 -2.79
CA ASP A 453 -0.09 4.51 -1.55
C ASP A 453 0.37 5.96 -1.73
N HIS A 454 -0.57 6.90 -1.70
CA HIS A 454 -0.30 8.33 -1.91
C HIS A 454 0.53 8.98 -0.77
N ARG A 455 0.78 8.28 0.35
CA ARG A 455 1.73 8.76 1.40
C ARG A 455 3.20 8.62 0.98
N VAL A 456 3.49 7.75 0.02
CA VAL A 456 4.86 7.39 -0.41
C VAL A 456 5.10 7.73 -1.88
N VAL A 457 4.08 7.57 -2.73
CA VAL A 457 4.19 7.73 -4.18
C VAL A 457 3.22 8.81 -4.65
N ASP A 458 3.74 9.92 -5.17
CA ASP A 458 2.92 10.93 -5.83
C ASP A 458 2.51 10.51 -7.25
N GLY A 459 1.45 11.12 -7.79
CA GLY A 459 0.97 10.85 -9.16
C GLY A 459 2.03 11.00 -10.26
N VAL A 460 3.01 11.92 -10.08
CA VAL A 460 4.13 12.08 -11.02
C VAL A 460 5.08 10.88 -10.97
N VAL A 461 5.42 10.42 -9.76
CA VAL A 461 6.32 9.27 -9.54
C VAL A 461 5.66 7.97 -10.02
N GLY A 462 4.37 7.79 -9.74
CA GLY A 462 3.59 6.68 -10.26
C GLY A 462 3.52 6.67 -11.80
N ALA A 463 3.33 7.83 -12.42
CA ALA A 463 3.35 7.97 -13.88
C ALA A 463 4.75 7.71 -14.48
N GLU A 464 5.83 8.13 -13.82
CA GLU A 464 7.20 7.86 -14.25
C GLU A 464 7.54 6.36 -14.18
N TRP A 465 7.13 5.68 -13.11
CA TRP A 465 7.30 4.23 -12.99
C TRP A 465 6.50 3.46 -14.06
N ILE A 466 5.24 3.85 -14.30
CA ILE A 466 4.40 3.27 -15.37
C ILE A 466 5.02 3.51 -16.75
N LYS A 467 5.60 4.69 -16.99
CA LYS A 467 6.31 5.04 -18.24
C LYS A 467 7.55 4.16 -18.46
N GLU A 468 8.38 3.96 -17.44
CA GLU A 468 9.55 3.08 -17.56
C GLU A 468 9.16 1.60 -17.67
N LEU A 469 8.10 1.15 -16.99
CA LEU A 469 7.51 -0.18 -17.19
C LEU A 469 7.06 -0.37 -18.65
N LYS A 470 6.29 0.59 -19.19
CA LYS A 470 5.80 0.56 -20.58
C LYS A 470 6.96 0.48 -21.57
N LYS A 471 7.96 1.33 -21.41
CA LYS A 471 9.17 1.35 -22.25
C LYS A 471 9.92 0.02 -22.25
N VAL A 472 10.09 -0.61 -21.08
CA VAL A 472 10.80 -1.90 -20.95
C VAL A 472 9.98 -3.06 -21.53
N VAL A 473 8.64 -3.03 -21.42
CA VAL A 473 7.76 -4.06 -22.00
C VAL A 473 7.66 -3.93 -23.53
N GLU A 474 7.55 -2.70 -24.05
CA GLU A 474 7.43 -2.42 -25.49
C GLU A 474 8.76 -2.52 -26.24
N ASN A 475 9.89 -2.46 -25.54
CA ASN A 475 11.21 -2.77 -26.06
C ASN A 475 11.88 -3.88 -25.23
N PRO A 476 11.50 -5.16 -25.41
CA PRO A 476 11.97 -6.28 -24.58
C PRO A 476 13.50 -6.45 -24.53
N LEU A 477 14.24 -5.90 -25.50
CA LEU A 477 15.71 -5.88 -25.49
C LEU A 477 16.27 -5.03 -24.33
N GLU A 478 15.52 -4.06 -23.80
CA GLU A 478 15.95 -3.29 -22.61
C GLU A 478 16.07 -4.16 -21.36
N LEU A 479 15.41 -5.33 -21.30
CA LEU A 479 15.56 -6.31 -20.21
C LEU A 479 16.97 -6.92 -20.14
N LEU A 480 17.76 -6.83 -21.21
CA LEU A 480 19.16 -7.28 -21.25
C LEU A 480 20.11 -6.27 -20.60
N PHE A 481 19.75 -4.99 -20.54
CA PHE A 481 20.53 -4.02 -19.80
C PHE A 481 20.32 -4.25 -18.31
N ARG A 482 21.36 -4.78 -17.64
CA ARG A 482 21.44 -4.82 -16.18
C ARG A 482 21.06 -3.44 -15.64
N ALA A 483 20.00 -3.37 -14.84
CA ALA A 483 19.57 -2.12 -14.23
C ALA A 483 20.79 -1.47 -13.54
N PRO A 484 21.04 -0.16 -13.74
CA PRO A 484 22.24 0.48 -13.22
C PRO A 484 22.27 0.28 -11.71
N SER A 485 23.30 -0.42 -11.22
CA SER A 485 23.49 -0.60 -9.79
C SER A 485 23.63 0.78 -9.16
N VAL A 486 22.73 1.10 -8.23
CA VAL A 486 22.80 2.34 -7.44
C VAL A 486 24.19 2.39 -6.81
N GLY A 487 25.00 3.37 -7.23
CA GLY A 487 26.42 3.41 -6.90
C GLY A 487 26.67 3.48 -5.40
N GLY A 488 27.70 2.79 -4.92
CA GLY A 488 28.05 2.77 -3.50
C GLY A 488 27.92 1.41 -2.80
N VAL A 489 28.36 0.34 -3.46
CA VAL A 489 28.91 -0.83 -2.75
C VAL A 489 30.22 -1.17 -3.43
N TYR A 490 31.34 -0.95 -2.73
CA TYR A 490 32.59 -1.65 -3.04
C TYR A 490 32.29 -3.13 -2.81
N ARG A 491 32.19 -3.91 -3.88
CA ARG A 491 32.22 -5.37 -3.79
C ARG A 491 33.69 -5.75 -3.78
N ASP A 492 34.14 -6.47 -2.76
CA ASP A 492 35.45 -7.12 -2.81
C ASP A 492 35.52 -8.01 -4.06
N GLU A 493 36.59 -7.87 -4.85
CA GLU A 493 36.75 -8.57 -6.13
C GLU A 493 37.18 -10.04 -5.96
N ALA A 494 36.66 -10.73 -4.94
CA ALA A 494 36.93 -12.15 -4.66
C ALA A 494 35.92 -13.11 -5.34
N GLU A 495 34.75 -12.64 -5.79
CA GLU A 495 33.65 -13.50 -6.28
C GLU A 495 33.24 -13.26 -7.76
N SER A 496 34.00 -12.49 -8.53
CA SER A 496 33.54 -11.98 -9.84
C SER A 496 33.82 -12.85 -11.08
N THR A 497 34.28 -14.10 -10.93
CA THR A 497 34.50 -15.03 -12.06
C THR A 497 33.63 -16.29 -12.05
N ALA A 498 32.89 -16.56 -10.97
CA ALA A 498 32.16 -17.82 -10.75
C ALA A 498 30.72 -17.86 -11.32
N SER A 499 30.34 -16.96 -12.23
CA SER A 499 28.94 -16.85 -12.72
C SER A 499 28.71 -17.18 -14.21
N LEU A 500 29.58 -18.03 -14.79
CA LEU A 500 29.38 -18.56 -16.16
C LEU A 500 29.45 -20.10 -16.26
N VAL A 501 29.59 -20.82 -15.14
CA VAL A 501 29.44 -22.29 -15.07
C VAL A 501 28.74 -22.64 -13.76
N ASP A 502 27.62 -23.36 -13.82
CA ASP A 502 26.95 -23.90 -12.63
C ASP A 502 27.82 -25.00 -12.00
N VAL A 503 28.51 -24.69 -10.90
CA VAL A 503 29.23 -25.67 -10.08
C VAL A 503 28.34 -26.12 -8.91
N ASP A 504 27.30 -26.89 -9.25
CA ASP A 504 26.56 -27.74 -8.31
C ASP A 504 25.95 -28.93 -9.07
N SER A 505 26.84 -29.72 -9.68
CA SER A 505 26.56 -31.07 -10.17
C SER A 505 27.29 -32.06 -9.26
N PRO A 506 26.68 -33.18 -8.82
CA PRO A 506 27.24 -34.07 -7.80
C PRO A 506 28.34 -35.00 -8.35
N HIS A 507 29.25 -34.50 -9.19
CA HIS A 507 30.39 -35.21 -9.76
C HIS A 507 31.66 -34.36 -9.60
N VAL A 508 32.24 -34.40 -8.40
CA VAL A 508 33.60 -33.90 -8.14
C VAL A 508 34.47 -35.06 -7.63
N GLN A 509 35.26 -35.64 -8.53
CA GLN A 509 36.46 -36.40 -8.21
C GLN A 509 37.56 -36.04 -9.21
N ALA A 510 38.80 -36.04 -8.71
CA ALA A 510 40.05 -35.66 -9.38
C ALA A 510 40.25 -34.15 -9.67
N VAL A 511 41.09 -33.52 -8.84
CA VAL A 511 41.87 -32.33 -9.24
C VAL A 511 43.12 -32.81 -9.98
N ASP A 512 43.49 -32.13 -11.07
CA ASP A 512 44.66 -32.49 -11.87
C ASP A 512 45.98 -32.25 -11.08
N PRO A 513 46.88 -33.25 -10.99
CA PRO A 513 48.09 -33.15 -10.18
C PRO A 513 49.12 -32.11 -10.67
N ASP A 514 49.02 -31.59 -11.90
CA ASP A 514 49.98 -30.62 -12.42
C ASP A 514 49.72 -29.15 -11.99
N PHE A 515 48.62 -28.87 -11.26
CA PHE A 515 48.36 -27.54 -10.70
C PHE A 515 49.48 -27.03 -9.78
N LEU A 516 50.19 -27.93 -9.09
CA LEU A 516 51.28 -27.61 -8.16
C LEU A 516 52.62 -27.25 -8.86
N LYS A 517 52.69 -27.27 -10.20
CA LYS A 517 53.92 -27.01 -10.97
C LYS A 517 53.96 -25.62 -11.63
N GLN A 518 52.96 -24.77 -11.45
CA GLN A 518 52.97 -23.42 -12.04
C GLN A 518 53.94 -22.50 -11.29
N ASN A 519 54.98 -22.05 -12.01
CA ASN A 519 56.02 -21.18 -11.48
C ASN A 519 55.48 -19.75 -11.31
N VAL A 520 55.17 -19.35 -10.07
CA VAL A 520 54.69 -18.00 -9.76
C VAL A 520 55.85 -17.01 -9.87
N GLN A 521 55.85 -16.19 -10.92
CA GLN A 521 56.79 -15.07 -11.02
C GLN A 521 56.43 -13.98 -10.00
N THR A 522 57.27 -13.82 -8.98
CA THR A 522 57.15 -12.76 -7.98
C THR A 522 57.65 -11.44 -8.56
N THR A 523 56.79 -10.73 -9.30
CA THR A 523 57.02 -9.31 -9.65
C THR A 523 57.21 -8.48 -8.38
N THR A 524 58.28 -7.69 -8.38
CA THR A 524 58.70 -6.90 -7.22
C THR A 524 57.75 -5.73 -6.98
N GLN A 525 57.76 -5.14 -5.76
CA GLN A 525 56.88 -4.00 -5.46
C GLN A 525 57.13 -2.78 -6.37
N ALA A 526 58.36 -2.59 -6.86
CA ALA A 526 58.70 -1.50 -7.78
C ALA A 526 57.94 -1.61 -9.11
N GLU A 527 57.96 -2.78 -9.76
CA GLU A 527 57.26 -3.04 -11.03
C GLU A 527 55.72 -2.92 -10.91
N ARG A 528 55.17 -3.05 -9.69
CA ARG A 528 53.75 -2.80 -9.43
C ARG A 528 53.44 -1.31 -9.36
N ILE A 529 54.29 -0.53 -8.68
CA ILE A 529 54.13 0.93 -8.55
C ILE A 529 54.27 1.59 -9.92
N GLU A 530 55.30 1.25 -10.71
CA GLU A 530 55.49 1.80 -12.06
C GLU A 530 54.28 1.50 -12.97
N ARG A 531 53.71 0.30 -12.90
CA ARG A 531 52.50 -0.07 -13.66
C ARG A 531 51.25 0.69 -13.18
N GLU A 532 51.09 0.90 -11.87
CA GLU A 532 49.99 1.72 -11.33
C GLU A 532 50.12 3.19 -11.73
N GLU A 533 51.34 3.72 -11.89
CA GLU A 533 51.59 5.07 -12.40
C GLU A 533 51.28 5.17 -13.91
N GLU A 534 51.76 4.23 -14.73
CA GLU A 534 51.40 4.15 -16.16
C GLU A 534 49.88 4.05 -16.38
N GLU A 535 49.17 3.22 -15.60
CA GLU A 535 47.71 3.10 -15.67
C GLU A 535 46.98 4.38 -15.24
N ARG A 536 47.51 5.11 -14.25
CA ARG A 536 46.98 6.42 -13.83
C ARG A 536 47.17 7.48 -14.91
N GLU A 537 48.34 7.55 -15.55
CA GLU A 537 48.58 8.49 -16.66
C GLU A 537 47.68 8.16 -17.86
N ALA A 538 47.58 6.89 -18.24
CA ALA A 538 46.69 6.44 -19.31
C ALA A 538 45.20 6.75 -19.00
N TYR A 539 44.79 6.68 -17.74
CA TYR A 539 43.45 7.05 -17.30
C TYR A 539 43.20 8.57 -17.36
N GLU A 540 44.14 9.39 -16.87
CA GLU A 540 44.08 10.85 -16.97
C GLU A 540 44.04 11.31 -18.45
N GLU A 541 44.82 10.68 -19.32
CA GLU A 541 44.84 10.99 -20.76
C GLU A 541 43.51 10.63 -21.45
N ARG A 542 42.93 9.45 -21.15
CA ARG A 542 41.60 9.05 -21.62
C ARG A 542 40.49 9.99 -21.13
N LYS A 543 40.58 10.46 -19.88
CA LYS A 543 39.67 11.43 -19.24
C LYS A 543 39.80 12.83 -19.83
N ALA A 544 41.01 13.25 -20.21
CA ALA A 544 41.24 14.49 -20.96
C ALA A 544 40.65 14.41 -22.38
N LYS A 545 40.91 13.32 -23.11
CA LYS A 545 40.36 13.05 -24.46
C LYS A 545 38.82 13.00 -24.44
N SER A 546 38.20 12.37 -23.45
CA SER A 546 36.73 12.33 -23.33
C SER A 546 36.11 13.70 -23.02
N LYS A 547 36.70 14.48 -22.10
CA LYS A 547 36.28 15.87 -21.84
C LYS A 547 36.44 16.77 -23.06
N ALA A 548 37.52 16.63 -23.83
CA ALA A 548 37.73 17.36 -25.08
C ALA A 548 36.65 17.01 -26.13
N LYS A 549 36.36 15.72 -26.33
CA LYS A 549 35.32 15.23 -27.25
C LYS A 549 33.92 15.70 -26.83
N ALA A 550 33.62 15.75 -25.53
CA ALA A 550 32.37 16.29 -25.00
C ALA A 550 32.23 17.79 -25.27
N LYS A 551 33.27 18.60 -25.00
CA LYS A 551 33.30 20.04 -25.32
C LYS A 551 33.16 20.31 -26.82
N ALA A 552 33.81 19.51 -27.66
CA ALA A 552 33.67 19.61 -29.12
C ALA A 552 32.23 19.31 -29.59
N LYS A 553 31.59 18.25 -29.06
CA LYS A 553 30.20 17.91 -29.36
C LYS A 553 29.21 19.00 -28.92
N ALA A 554 29.44 19.61 -27.76
CA ALA A 554 28.62 20.73 -27.25
C ALA A 554 28.75 22.02 -28.10
N LYS A 555 29.97 22.34 -28.58
CA LYS A 555 30.16 23.42 -29.56
C LYS A 555 29.47 23.10 -30.90
N ALA A 556 29.59 21.88 -31.40
CA ALA A 556 28.94 21.46 -32.64
C ALA A 556 27.40 21.53 -32.57
N SER A 557 26.78 21.16 -31.44
CA SER A 557 25.33 21.30 -31.27
C SER A 557 24.87 22.77 -31.22
N SER A 558 25.66 23.65 -30.59
CA SER A 558 25.40 25.11 -30.54
C SER A 558 25.45 25.77 -31.93
N VAL A 559 26.38 25.34 -32.79
CA VAL A 559 26.41 25.79 -34.19
C VAL A 559 25.18 25.27 -34.96
N ARG A 560 24.76 24.02 -34.70
CA ARG A 560 23.62 23.40 -35.38
C ARG A 560 22.28 24.05 -35.03
N SER A 561 22.09 24.52 -33.80
CA SER A 561 20.87 25.26 -33.39
C SER A 561 20.73 26.63 -34.05
N ASN A 562 21.83 27.26 -34.46
CA ASN A 562 21.82 28.58 -35.13
C ASN A 562 21.90 28.50 -36.67
N ALA A 563 21.79 27.30 -37.27
CA ALA A 563 21.96 27.09 -38.71
C ALA A 563 20.94 27.82 -39.60
N HIS A 564 19.83 28.31 -39.04
CA HIS A 564 18.80 29.08 -39.76
C HIS A 564 19.14 30.59 -39.91
N ASN A 565 20.27 31.07 -39.37
CA ASN A 565 20.67 32.48 -39.47
C ASN A 565 21.82 32.67 -40.49
N PRO A 566 21.56 33.26 -41.67
CA PRO A 566 22.56 33.39 -42.73
C PRO A 566 23.72 34.33 -42.39
N VAL A 567 23.50 35.34 -41.53
CA VAL A 567 24.55 36.27 -41.09
C VAL A 567 25.53 35.57 -40.13
N TYR A 568 25.00 34.75 -39.22
CA TYR A 568 25.83 33.94 -38.32
C TYR A 568 26.68 32.92 -39.09
N LEU A 569 26.10 32.30 -40.12
CA LEU A 569 26.81 31.35 -40.99
C LEU A 569 27.92 32.05 -41.80
N GLY A 570 27.65 33.24 -42.35
CA GLY A 570 28.63 34.06 -43.06
C GLY A 570 29.82 34.48 -42.19
N ASN A 571 29.57 35.06 -41.00
CA ASN A 571 30.64 35.46 -40.10
C ASN A 571 31.40 34.24 -39.55
N ALA A 572 30.74 33.10 -39.29
CA ALA A 572 31.40 31.88 -38.85
C ALA A 572 32.35 31.31 -39.91
N VAL A 573 31.98 31.33 -41.20
CA VAL A 573 32.86 30.92 -42.32
C VAL A 573 34.03 31.90 -42.47
N LEU A 574 33.79 33.20 -42.37
CA LEU A 574 34.85 34.22 -42.46
C LEU A 574 35.86 34.10 -41.31
N LEU A 575 35.40 33.88 -40.08
CA LEU A 575 36.24 33.61 -38.89
C LEU A 575 36.99 32.27 -39.00
N ALA A 576 36.36 31.23 -39.56
CA ALA A 576 37.03 29.95 -39.78
C ALA A 576 38.16 30.07 -40.83
N LEU A 577 37.93 30.78 -41.94
CA LEU A 577 38.92 30.98 -42.99
C LEU A 577 40.09 31.89 -42.53
N THR A 578 39.80 32.99 -41.84
CA THR A 578 40.84 33.87 -41.28
C THR A 578 41.62 33.18 -40.17
N GLY A 579 40.95 32.44 -39.28
CA GLY A 579 41.59 31.61 -38.25
C GLY A 579 42.47 30.49 -38.82
N ALA A 580 42.02 29.82 -39.89
CA ALA A 580 42.81 28.80 -40.59
C ALA A 580 44.03 29.41 -41.28
N GLY A 581 43.87 30.55 -41.98
CA GLY A 581 44.97 31.25 -42.65
C GLY A 581 46.06 31.73 -41.67
N LEU A 582 45.65 32.39 -40.58
CA LEU A 582 46.57 32.85 -39.54
C LEU A 582 47.21 31.68 -38.77
N GLY A 583 46.44 30.65 -38.42
CA GLY A 583 46.93 29.46 -37.72
C GLY A 583 47.95 28.66 -38.55
N TYR A 584 47.66 28.43 -39.84
CA TYR A 584 48.56 27.70 -40.74
C TYR A 584 49.84 28.51 -41.04
N GLY A 585 49.71 29.82 -41.23
CA GLY A 585 50.86 30.73 -41.41
C GLY A 585 51.76 30.82 -40.17
N ALA A 586 51.16 30.93 -38.97
CA ALA A 586 51.90 30.96 -37.71
C ALA A 586 52.59 29.62 -37.41
N TYR A 587 51.90 28.49 -37.60
CA TYR A 587 52.46 27.16 -37.42
C TYR A 587 53.67 26.91 -38.34
N ARG A 588 53.58 27.31 -39.61
CA ARG A 588 54.69 27.20 -40.57
C ARG A 588 55.89 28.08 -40.22
N LYS A 589 55.69 29.27 -39.63
CA LYS A 589 56.79 30.13 -39.14
C LYS A 589 57.39 29.66 -37.80
N HIS A 590 56.59 29.05 -36.94
CA HIS A 590 57.07 28.39 -35.73
C HIS A 590 57.92 27.15 -36.07
N ALA A 591 57.48 26.32 -37.03
CA ALA A 591 58.26 25.19 -37.55
C ALA A 591 59.59 25.60 -38.20
N ALA A 592 59.73 26.87 -38.61
CA ALA A 592 60.97 27.47 -39.11
C ALA A 592 61.79 28.19 -38.02
N GLY A 593 61.41 28.07 -36.74
CA GLY A 593 62.16 28.62 -35.59
C GLY A 593 62.06 30.14 -35.38
N GLN A 594 61.17 30.85 -36.09
CA GLN A 594 61.14 32.32 -36.13
C GLN A 594 60.10 32.99 -35.22
N LEU A 595 59.32 32.23 -34.43
CA LEU A 595 58.32 32.78 -33.50
C LEU A 595 58.23 31.98 -32.20
N SER A 596 58.05 32.68 -31.08
CA SER A 596 57.77 32.11 -29.76
C SER A 596 56.27 31.94 -29.50
N TRP A 597 55.93 31.02 -28.60
CA TRP A 597 54.53 30.69 -28.26
C TRP A 597 53.73 31.84 -27.63
N GLU A 598 54.38 32.76 -26.90
CA GLU A 598 53.68 33.91 -26.30
C GLU A 598 53.06 34.84 -27.35
N LEU A 599 53.78 35.12 -28.44
CA LEU A 599 53.28 36.00 -29.50
C LEU A 599 52.06 35.39 -30.22
N ILE A 600 52.07 34.06 -30.40
CA ILE A 600 50.96 33.29 -30.97
C ILE A 600 49.75 33.32 -30.01
N GLY A 601 49.99 33.20 -28.70
CA GLY A 601 48.96 33.38 -27.67
C GLY A 601 48.33 34.77 -27.68
N TRP A 602 49.14 35.82 -27.85
CA TRP A 602 48.66 37.20 -27.88
C TRP A 602 47.80 37.49 -29.13
N CYS A 603 48.25 37.07 -30.31
CA CYS A 603 47.48 37.23 -31.55
C CYS A 603 46.16 36.44 -31.53
N SER A 604 46.16 35.21 -31.01
CA SER A 604 44.92 34.41 -30.88
C SER A 604 43.96 34.97 -29.82
N GLY A 605 44.48 35.55 -28.74
CA GLY A 605 43.70 36.32 -27.77
C GLY A 605 43.03 37.55 -28.40
N ALA A 606 43.75 38.32 -29.22
CA ALA A 606 43.22 39.50 -29.91
C ALA A 606 42.08 39.16 -30.90
N VAL A 607 42.21 38.07 -31.66
CA VAL A 607 41.14 37.58 -32.55
C VAL A 607 39.92 37.10 -31.75
N GLY A 608 40.14 36.44 -30.60
CA GLY A 608 39.07 36.06 -29.68
C GLY A 608 38.30 37.25 -29.11
N ALA A 609 39.00 38.33 -28.76
CA ALA A 609 38.39 39.58 -28.31
C ALA A 609 37.55 40.24 -29.42
N PHE A 610 38.07 40.30 -30.66
CA PHE A 610 37.33 40.82 -31.81
C PHE A 610 36.03 40.04 -32.09
N GLY A 611 36.08 38.71 -32.04
CA GLY A 611 34.89 37.86 -32.21
C GLY A 611 33.83 38.04 -31.10
N ALA A 612 34.26 38.33 -29.86
CA ALA A 612 33.33 38.64 -28.78
C ALA A 612 32.65 40.01 -28.95
N VAL A 613 33.39 41.01 -29.46
CA VAL A 613 32.85 42.34 -29.78
C VAL A 613 31.87 42.25 -30.96
N ASP A 614 32.21 41.57 -32.05
CA ASP A 614 31.32 41.37 -33.21
C ASP A 614 30.00 40.68 -32.82
N TYR A 615 30.07 39.65 -31.96
CA TYR A 615 28.89 38.97 -31.43
C TYR A 615 27.99 39.92 -30.61
N PHE A 616 28.57 40.76 -29.74
CA PHE A 616 27.79 41.73 -28.95
C PHE A 616 27.21 42.86 -29.81
N VAL A 617 27.97 43.38 -30.77
CA VAL A 617 27.51 44.43 -31.71
C VAL A 617 26.40 43.90 -32.62
N SER A 618 26.55 42.68 -33.17
CA SER A 618 25.51 42.02 -33.96
C SER A 618 24.24 41.76 -33.16
N LYS A 619 24.37 41.29 -31.90
CA LYS A 619 23.23 41.08 -31.00
C LYS A 619 22.50 42.39 -30.67
N TRP A 620 23.24 43.47 -30.42
CA TRP A 620 22.70 44.80 -30.14
C TRP A 620 21.99 45.41 -31.36
N LEU A 621 22.59 45.29 -32.55
CA LEU A 621 21.96 45.72 -33.82
C LEU A 621 20.66 44.98 -34.12
N LEU A 622 20.61 43.67 -33.88
CA LEU A 622 19.41 42.86 -34.08
C LEU A 622 18.28 43.25 -33.12
N GLN A 623 18.57 43.47 -31.84
CA GLN A 623 17.57 43.91 -30.85
C GLN A 623 16.96 45.29 -31.18
N ASN A 624 17.72 46.19 -31.83
CA ASN A 624 17.24 47.53 -32.17
C ASN A 624 16.60 47.64 -33.57
N LYS A 625 16.93 46.79 -34.55
CA LYS A 625 16.34 46.84 -35.91
C LYS A 625 15.11 45.94 -36.11
N TYR A 626 14.96 44.88 -35.32
CA TYR A 626 13.85 43.94 -35.45
C TYR A 626 13.30 43.54 -34.07
N PRO A 627 12.41 44.36 -33.46
CA PRO A 627 11.67 43.91 -32.28
C PRO A 627 10.79 42.70 -32.64
N PRO A 628 10.64 41.71 -31.74
CA PRO A 628 9.80 40.55 -32.00
C PRO A 628 8.33 40.97 -32.17
N LYS A 629 7.63 40.26 -33.08
CA LYS A 629 6.16 40.24 -33.13
C LYS A 629 5.61 39.27 -32.10
#